data_AF-A0A497JW87-F1
#
_entry.id   AF-A0A497JW87-F1
#
_cell.length_a   1.000
_cell.length_b   1.000
_cell.length_c   1.000
_cell.angle_alpha   90.00
_cell.angle_beta   90.00
_cell.angle_gamma   90.00
#
_symmetry.space_group_name_H-M   'P 1'
#
loop_
_entity.id
_entity.type
_entity.pdbx_description
1 polymer ?
#
loop_
_entity_poly.entity_id
_entity_poly.type
_entity_poly.pdbx_seq_one_letter_code
_entity_poly.pdbx_strand_id
1 'polypeptide(L)' 'MKRISRGLVQMNKDVEEVILSVIDEFSDETGKIAIEDIYRILKQRYNIDRISAGKAIVRLYEKGKIAPIEYYYLRRTD' A
#
# COMPACT_ATOMS: atom_id res chain seq x y z
N MET A 1 2.17 35.34 -10.17
CA MET A 1 2.22 34.15 -9.27
C MET A 1 1.44 33.01 -9.89
N LYS A 2 2.12 32.01 -10.49
CA LYS A 2 1.46 30.82 -11.03
C LYS A 2 1.30 29.81 -9.89
N ARG A 3 0.05 29.57 -9.46
CA ARG A 3 -0.32 28.38 -8.69
C ARG A 3 -0.06 27.17 -9.59
N ILE A 4 1.10 26.54 -9.42
CA ILE A 4 1.36 25.25 -10.04
C ILE A 4 0.56 24.25 -9.22
N SER A 5 -0.57 23.83 -9.81
CA SER A 5 -1.38 22.71 -9.39
C SER A 5 -0.44 21.59 -8.95
N ARG A 6 -0.53 21.13 -7.69
CA ARG A 6 0.09 19.87 -7.29
C ARG A 6 -0.52 18.80 -8.17
N GLY A 7 0.16 18.51 -9.27
CA GLY A 7 -0.21 17.44 -10.17
C GLY A 7 -0.26 16.19 -9.31
N LEU A 8 -1.46 15.66 -9.13
CA LEU A 8 -1.65 14.24 -8.88
C LEU A 8 -0.88 13.57 -10.02
N VAL A 9 0.33 13.14 -9.71
CA VAL A 9 1.15 12.31 -10.59
C VAL A 9 0.38 10.99 -10.68
N GLN A 10 -0.59 10.97 -11.59
CA GLN A 10 -1.30 9.79 -12.02
C GLN A 10 -0.35 9.03 -12.96
N MET A 11 0.84 8.69 -12.45
CA MET A 11 1.57 7.57 -12.99
C MET A 11 0.66 6.38 -12.77
N ASN A 12 0.39 5.64 -13.84
CA ASN A 12 -0.32 4.37 -13.82
C ASN A 12 0.59 3.34 -13.10
N LYS A 13 0.96 3.61 -11.85
CA LYS A 13 1.71 2.70 -11.00
C LYS A 13 0.77 1.56 -10.66
N ASP A 14 1.24 0.35 -10.90
CA ASP A 14 0.54 -0.85 -10.46
C ASP A 14 0.23 -0.70 -8.96
N VAL A 15 -1.04 -0.87 -8.59
CA VAL A 15 -1.50 -0.78 -7.20
C VAL A 15 -0.70 -1.73 -6.31
N GLU A 16 -0.27 -2.87 -6.85
CA GLU A 16 0.59 -3.83 -6.17
C GLU A 16 1.95 -3.24 -5.78
N GLU A 17 2.63 -2.58 -6.72
CA GLU A 17 3.92 -1.90 -6.45
C GLU A 17 3.79 -0.77 -5.44
N VAL A 18 2.67 -0.02 -5.49
CA VAL A 18 2.39 1.01 -4.49
C VAL A 18 2.21 0.39 -3.11
N ILE A 19 1.46 -0.71 -2.98
CA ILE A 19 1.28 -1.42 -1.72
C ILE A 19 2.62 -1.90 -1.16
N LEU A 20 3.46 -2.52 -1.99
CA LEU A 20 4.78 -2.99 -1.56
C LEU A 20 5.64 -1.84 -1.05
N SER A 21 5.65 -0.69 -1.75
CA SER A 21 6.37 0.50 -1.30
C SER A 21 5.82 1.07 0.01
N VAL A 22 4.50 1.00 0.24
CA VAL A 22 3.90 1.42 1.50
C VAL A 22 4.31 0.51 2.65
N ILE A 23 4.39 -0.81 2.43
CA ILE A 23 4.88 -1.73 3.46
C ILE A 23 6.36 -1.41 3.77
N ASP A 24 7.19 -1.18 2.76
CA ASP A 24 8.61 -0.85 2.96
C ASP A 24 8.84 0.47 3.71
N GLU A 25 8.04 1.51 3.43
CA GLU A 25 8.19 2.84 4.03
C GLU A 25 7.60 2.93 5.44
N PHE A 26 6.54 2.17 5.75
CA PHE A 26 5.73 2.37 6.95
C PHE A 26 5.67 1.18 7.91
N SER A 27 6.33 0.07 7.61
CA SER A 27 6.47 -1.02 8.57
C SER A 27 7.25 -0.58 9.80
N ASP A 28 6.89 -1.17 10.95
CA ASP A 28 7.60 -1.01 12.21
C ASP A 28 8.98 -1.71 12.18
N GLU A 29 9.69 -1.64 13.31
CA GLU A 29 10.99 -2.29 13.51
C GLU A 29 10.96 -3.82 13.35
N THR A 30 9.77 -4.44 13.37
CA THR A 30 9.57 -5.87 13.13
C THR A 30 9.16 -6.19 11.69
N GLY A 31 9.10 -5.17 10.82
CA GLY A 31 8.73 -5.29 9.41
C GLY A 31 7.22 -5.41 9.19
N LYS A 32 6.39 -5.09 10.19
CA LYS A 32 4.93 -5.24 10.14
C LYS A 32 4.24 -3.89 10.01
N ILE A 33 3.10 -3.90 9.33
CA ILE A 33 2.20 -2.74 9.27
C ILE A 33 0.75 -3.20 9.40
N ALA A 34 -0.08 -2.43 10.11
CA ALA A 34 -1.50 -2.72 10.21
C ALA A 34 -2.19 -2.52 8.85
N ILE A 35 -3.09 -3.42 8.49
CA ILE A 35 -3.82 -3.35 7.21
C ILE A 35 -4.66 -2.07 7.09
N GLU A 36 -5.17 -1.54 8.21
CA GLU A 36 -5.91 -0.29 8.24
C GLU A 36 -5.03 0.93 7.93
N ASP A 37 -3.78 0.90 8.37
CA ASP A 37 -2.82 1.96 8.09
C ASP A 37 -2.44 1.96 6.60
N ILE A 38 -2.27 0.78 5.99
CA ILE A 38 -2.11 0.65 4.54
C ILE A 38 -3.28 1.31 3.81
N TYR A 39 -4.52 0.98 4.16
CA TYR A 39 -5.70 1.58 3.51
C TYR A 39 -5.76 3.09 3.68
N ARG A 40 -5.43 3.60 4.88
CA ARG A 40 -5.40 5.04 5.17
C ARG A 40 -4.34 5.75 4.31
N ILE A 41 -3.13 5.21 4.24
CA ILE A 41 -2.02 5.77 3.46
C ILE A 41 -2.33 5.76 1.96
N LEU A 42 -2.83 4.63 1.44
CA LEU A 42 -3.22 4.49 0.04
C LEU A 42 -4.28 5.51 -0.37
N LYS A 43 -5.30 5.74 0.48
CA LYS A 43 -6.33 6.72 0.20
C LYS A 43 -5.79 8.15 0.23
N GLN A 44 -4.99 8.50 1.23
CA GLN A 44 -4.50 9.86 1.45
C GLN A 44 -3.43 10.29 0.44
N ARG A 45 -2.48 9.40 0.12
CA ARG A 45 -1.31 9.74 -0.70
C ARG A 45 -1.49 9.42 -2.19
N TYR A 46 -2.26 8.38 -2.50
CA TYR A 46 -2.37 7.84 -3.85
C TYR A 46 -3.80 7.85 -4.41
N ASN A 47 -4.79 8.27 -3.60
CA ASN A 47 -6.22 8.24 -3.93
C ASN A 47 -6.73 6.84 -4.35
N ILE A 48 -6.09 5.78 -3.86
CA ILE A 48 -6.50 4.39 -4.09
C ILE A 48 -7.58 4.04 -3.06
N ASP A 49 -8.71 3.51 -3.52
CA ASP A 49 -9.81 3.10 -2.65
C ASP A 49 -9.57 1.73 -2.00
N ARG A 50 -10.31 1.46 -0.93
CA ARG A 50 -10.17 0.23 -0.13
C ARG A 50 -10.47 -1.04 -0.93
N ILE A 51 -11.40 -1.00 -1.90
CA ILE A 51 -11.77 -2.18 -2.70
C ILE A 51 -10.63 -2.53 -3.65
N SER A 52 -10.10 -1.53 -4.36
CA SER A 52 -8.96 -1.70 -5.26
C SER A 52 -7.72 -2.17 -4.50
N ALA A 53 -7.43 -1.57 -3.34
CA ALA A 53 -6.34 -1.98 -2.46
C ALA A 53 -6.52 -3.43 -1.97
N GLY A 54 -7.71 -3.78 -1.48
CA GLY A 54 -8.00 -5.14 -0.98
C GLY A 54 -7.80 -6.21 -2.05
N LYS A 55 -8.27 -5.98 -3.28
CA LYS A 55 -8.04 -6.90 -4.41
C LYS A 55 -6.56 -7.09 -4.71
N ALA A 56 -5.77 -6.01 -4.67
CA ALA A 56 -4.33 -6.09 -4.91
C ALA A 56 -3.58 -6.78 -3.76
N ILE A 57 -3.96 -6.54 -2.50
CA ILE A 57 -3.43 -7.25 -1.33
C ILE A 57 -3.66 -8.77 -1.47
N VAL A 58 -4.87 -9.20 -1.86
CA VAL A 58 -5.16 -10.62 -2.09
C VAL A 58 -4.24 -11.21 -3.16
N ARG A 59 -4.08 -10.54 -4.30
CA ARG A 59 -3.16 -11.00 -5.36
C ARG A 59 -1.71 -11.06 -4.90
N LEU A 60 -1.23 -10.07 -4.14
CA LEU A 60 0.11 -10.08 -3.57
C LEU A 60 0.32 -11.24 -2.59
N TYR A 61 -0.71 -11.57 -1.81
CA TYR A 61 -0.69 -12.73 -0.92
C TYR A 61 -0.63 -14.04 -1.70
N GLU A 62 -1.47 -14.20 -2.73
CA GLU A 62 -1.46 -15.37 -3.62
C GLU A 62 -0.11 -15.54 -4.34
N LYS A 63 0.54 -14.43 -4.70
CA LYS A 63 1.89 -14.41 -5.29
C LYS A 63 3.02 -14.67 -4.29
N GLY A 64 2.71 -14.78 -2.99
CA GLY A 64 3.71 -14.92 -1.93
C GLY A 64 4.65 -13.72 -1.85
N LYS A 65 4.14 -12.50 -2.07
CA LYS A 65 4.88 -11.23 -1.93
C LYS A 65 4.62 -10.52 -0.60
N ILE A 66 3.52 -10.88 0.07
CA ILE A 66 3.19 -10.42 1.41
C ILE A 66 2.63 -11.58 2.22
N ALA A 67 2.74 -11.51 3.55
CA ALA A 67 2.16 -12.48 4.47
C ALA A 67 1.33 -11.78 5.57
N PRO A 68 0.18 -12.36 5.96
CA PRO A 68 -0.57 -11.93 7.12
C PRO A 68 0.14 -12.38 8.41
N ILE A 69 0.15 -11.49 9.40
CA ILE A 69 0.68 -11.74 10.73
C ILE A 69 -0.33 -11.19 11.74
N GLU A 70 -0.52 -11.91 12.86
CA GLU A 70 -1.27 -11.41 14.03
C GLU A 70 -2.64 -10.79 13.65
N TYR A 71 -3.41 -11.53 12.84
CA TYR A 71 -4.76 -11.22 12.33
C TYR A 71 -4.93 -9.95 11.47
N TYR A 72 -4.25 -8.85 11.80
CA TYR A 72 -4.47 -7.53 11.19
C TYR A 72 -3.20 -6.88 10.62
N TYR A 73 -2.05 -7.54 10.73
CA TYR A 73 -0.78 -7.02 10.22
C TYR A 73 -0.36 -7.70 8.92
N LEU A 74 0.32 -6.95 8.06
CA LEU A 74 0.94 -7.43 6.84
C LEU A 74 2.44 -7.16 6.89
N ARG A 75 3.23 -8.01 6.24
CA ARG A 75 4.65 -7.78 5.95
C ARG A 75 4.98 -8.25 4.54
N ARG A 76 6.09 -7.77 3.96
CA ARG A 76 6.64 -8.37 2.74
C ARG A 76 7.23 -9.75 3.04
N THR A 77 7.30 -10.56 2.00
CA THR A 77 8.03 -11.83 1.96
C THR A 77 9.15 -11.72 0.93
N ASP A 78 10.28 -12.34 1.25
CA ASP A 78 11.46 -12.41 0.37
C ASP A 78 11.19 -13.26 -0.88
#